data_AF-A0A2Z6QU98-F1
#
_entry.id   AF-A0A2Z6QU98-F1
#
_cell.length_a   1.000
_cell.length_b   1.000
_cell.length_c   1.000
_cell.angle_alpha   90.00
_cell.angle_beta   90.00
_cell.angle_gamma   90.00
#
_symmetry.space_group_name_H-M   'P 1'
#
loop_
_entity.id
_entity.type
_entity.pdbx_description
1 polymer ?
#
loop_
_entity_poly.entity_id
_entity_poly.type
_entity_poly.pdbx_seq_one_letter_code
_entity_poly.pdbx_strand_id
1 'polypeptide(L)'
;MAIVHEIYQILSSSFGQIPNYTGQYTPDKYIQKVTNVFKSAGAIITATNNANANTFVDAQKCDILKSKMEDKFSPVPANDPYTNNTPAINSPATFTV
;
A
#
# COMPACT_ATOMS: atom_id res chain seq x y z
N MET A 1 -16.16 12.40 11.08
CA MET A 1 -16.10 11.92 9.68
C MET A 1 -15.89 10.40 9.72
N ALA A 2 -16.96 9.60 9.54
CA ALA A 2 -16.93 8.17 9.82
C ALA A 2 -16.14 7.33 8.79
N ILE A 3 -15.92 7.85 7.58
CA ILE A 3 -15.61 7.02 6.40
C ILE A 3 -14.10 6.70 6.23
N VAL A 4 -13.20 7.58 6.68
CA VAL A 4 -11.73 7.32 6.64
C VAL A 4 -11.37 6.19 7.60
N HIS A 5 -11.94 6.24 8.81
CA HIS A 5 -11.69 5.26 9.86
C HIS A 5 -12.18 3.87 9.42
N GLU A 6 -13.32 3.79 8.75
CA GLU A 6 -13.84 2.54 8.17
C GLU A 6 -12.89 1.94 7.12
N ILE A 7 -12.28 2.76 6.25
CA ILE A 7 -11.26 2.28 5.30
C ILE A 7 -10.09 1.66 6.06
N TYR A 8 -9.53 2.35 7.04
CA TYR A 8 -8.40 1.82 7.82
C TYR A 8 -8.78 0.56 8.62
N GLN A 9 -10.00 0.47 9.13
CA GLN A 9 -10.47 -0.71 9.86
C GLN A 9 -10.61 -1.94 8.94
N ILE A 10 -11.16 -1.76 7.74
CA ILE A 10 -11.25 -2.82 6.74
C ILE A 10 -9.85 -3.26 6.31
N LEU A 11 -9.00 -2.30 5.97
CA LEU A 11 -7.63 -2.58 5.52
C LEU A 11 -6.80 -3.26 6.61
N SER A 12 -6.83 -2.77 7.85
CA SER A 12 -6.08 -3.35 8.97
C SER A 12 -6.48 -4.80 9.24
N SER A 13 -7.77 -5.12 9.22
CA SER A 13 -8.28 -6.49 9.34
C SER A 13 -7.72 -7.40 8.23
N SER A 14 -7.79 -6.97 6.97
CA SER A 14 -7.26 -7.74 5.84
C SER A 14 -5.73 -7.85 5.87
N PHE A 15 -5.02 -6.79 6.26
CA PHE A 15 -3.56 -6.78 6.35
C PHE A 15 -3.03 -7.54 7.56
N GLY A 16 -3.82 -7.74 8.63
CA GLY A 16 -3.45 -8.62 9.74
C GLY A 16 -3.24 -10.07 9.30
N GLN A 17 -3.89 -10.49 8.20
CA GLN A 17 -3.74 -11.83 7.63
C GLN A 17 -2.52 -11.97 6.70
N ILE A 18 -1.89 -10.84 6.33
CA ILE A 18 -0.69 -10.83 5.48
C ILE A 18 0.51 -10.51 6.39
N PRO A 19 1.34 -11.50 6.76
CA PRO A 19 2.54 -11.23 7.54
C PRO A 19 3.47 -10.28 6.77
N ASN A 20 4.29 -9.53 7.49
CA ASN A 20 5.31 -8.68 6.90
C ASN A 20 6.26 -9.51 6.02
N TYR A 21 6.82 -8.87 5.01
CA TYR A 21 7.69 -9.55 4.07
C TYR A 21 9.04 -9.88 4.73
N THR A 22 9.32 -11.17 4.86
CA THR A 22 10.59 -11.73 5.36
C THR A 22 11.29 -12.59 4.30
N GLY A 23 10.76 -12.63 3.07
CA GLY A 23 11.23 -13.51 2.00
C GLY A 23 10.43 -14.80 1.85
N GLN A 24 9.27 -14.91 2.50
CA GLN A 24 8.38 -16.07 2.45
C GLN A 24 7.79 -16.34 1.04
N TYR A 25 7.78 -15.34 0.17
CA TYR A 25 7.33 -15.44 -1.24
C TYR A 25 8.29 -14.70 -2.17
N THR A 26 8.14 -14.90 -3.48
CA THR A 26 8.73 -13.98 -4.47
C THR A 26 8.17 -12.57 -4.27
N PRO A 27 8.96 -11.50 -4.51
CA PRO A 27 8.51 -10.12 -4.34
C PRO A 27 7.19 -9.81 -5.06
N ASP A 28 7.07 -10.22 -6.33
CA ASP A 28 5.85 -10.00 -7.14
C ASP A 28 4.60 -10.63 -6.51
N LYS A 29 4.73 -11.87 -6.03
CA LYS A 29 3.62 -12.59 -5.39
C LYS A 29 3.21 -11.91 -4.08
N TYR A 30 4.16 -11.35 -3.34
CA TYR A 30 3.87 -10.60 -2.13
C TYR A 30 3.15 -9.30 -2.43
N ILE A 31 3.67 -8.50 -3.38
CA ILE A 31 3.07 -7.24 -3.81
C ILE A 31 1.67 -7.47 -4.36
N GLN A 32 1.43 -8.54 -5.11
CA GLN A 32 0.12 -8.90 -5.61
C GLN A 32 -0.88 -9.19 -4.48
N LYS A 33 -0.46 -9.89 -3.41
CA LYS A 33 -1.31 -10.15 -2.23
C LYS A 33 -1.73 -8.85 -1.55
N VAL A 34 -0.78 -7.95 -1.30
CA VAL A 34 -1.04 -6.64 -0.69
C VAL A 34 -1.95 -5.79 -1.59
N THR A 35 -1.69 -5.80 -2.91
CA THR A 35 -2.50 -5.07 -3.91
C THR A 35 -3.92 -5.60 -4.01
N ASN A 36 -4.14 -6.91 -3.85
CA ASN A 36 -5.47 -7.50 -3.87
C ASN A 36 -6.35 -7.01 -2.70
N VAL A 37 -5.74 -6.71 -1.54
CA VAL A 37 -6.46 -6.09 -0.41
C VAL A 37 -6.93 -4.67 -0.76
N PHE A 38 -6.08 -3.87 -1.44
CA PHE A 38 -6.52 -2.56 -1.91
C PHE A 38 -7.63 -2.68 -2.96
N LYS A 39 -7.56 -3.67 -3.86
CA LYS A 39 -8.62 -3.92 -4.86
C LYS A 39 -9.95 -4.30 -4.19
N SER A 40 -9.94 -5.14 -3.15
CA SER A 40 -11.17 -5.50 -2.43
C SER A 40 -11.80 -4.31 -1.71
N ALA A 41 -10.99 -3.34 -1.24
CA ALA A 41 -11.48 -2.10 -0.65
C ALA A 41 -11.81 -1.00 -1.67
N GLY A 42 -11.60 -1.25 -2.97
CA GLY A 42 -11.62 -0.22 -4.03
C GLY A 42 -12.95 0.53 -4.15
N ALA A 43 -14.09 -0.16 -3.98
CA ALA A 43 -15.42 0.47 -4.02
C ALA A 43 -15.60 1.50 -2.90
N ILE A 44 -15.19 1.14 -1.67
CA ILE A 44 -15.31 2.02 -0.49
C ILE A 44 -14.33 3.18 -0.59
N ILE A 45 -13.08 2.92 -1.01
CA ILE A 45 -12.08 3.96 -1.26
C ILE A 45 -12.59 4.97 -2.29
N THR A 46 -13.17 4.50 -3.39
CA THR A 46 -13.72 5.35 -4.46
C THR A 46 -14.89 6.19 -3.95
N ALA A 47 -15.86 5.58 -3.27
CA ALA A 47 -17.00 6.28 -2.70
C ALA A 47 -16.55 7.37 -1.70
N THR A 48 -15.56 7.05 -0.89
CA THR A 48 -15.01 7.97 0.12
C THR A 48 -14.28 9.13 -0.52
N ASN A 49 -13.44 8.87 -1.52
CA ASN A 49 -12.73 9.93 -2.26
C ASN A 49 -13.69 10.85 -3.01
N ASN A 50 -14.82 10.33 -3.52
CA ASN A 50 -15.85 11.14 -4.15
C ASN A 50 -16.60 12.02 -3.14
N ALA A 51 -16.93 11.47 -1.98
CA ALA A 51 -17.61 12.21 -0.91
C ALA A 51 -16.68 13.24 -0.25
N ASN A 52 -15.38 12.91 -0.15
CA ASN A 52 -14.36 13.68 0.54
C ASN A 52 -13.06 13.59 -0.29
N ALA A 53 -12.82 14.64 -1.08
CA ALA A 53 -11.73 14.68 -2.04
C ALA A 53 -10.39 14.25 -1.41
N ASN A 54 -9.70 13.31 -2.06
CA ASN A 54 -8.35 12.87 -1.74
C ASN A 54 -8.17 12.26 -0.34
N THR A 55 -9.20 11.62 0.21
CA THR A 55 -9.15 11.00 1.54
C THR A 55 -8.17 9.83 1.64
N PHE A 56 -8.18 8.91 0.67
CA PHE A 56 -7.32 7.74 0.64
C PHE A 56 -6.78 7.55 -0.79
N VAL A 57 -5.57 8.06 -1.03
CA VAL A 57 -4.92 8.09 -2.33
C VAL A 57 -3.73 7.14 -2.36
N ASP A 58 -3.00 7.15 -3.48
CA ASP A 58 -1.90 6.23 -3.72
C ASP A 58 -0.74 6.39 -2.73
N ALA A 59 -0.53 7.59 -2.19
CA ALA A 59 0.47 7.82 -1.15
C ALA A 59 0.21 6.95 0.10
N GLN A 60 -1.03 6.90 0.60
CA GLN A 60 -1.37 6.06 1.76
C GLN A 60 -1.24 4.57 1.45
N LYS A 61 -1.60 4.13 0.23
CA LYS A 61 -1.38 2.73 -0.19
C LYS A 61 0.10 2.39 -0.19
N CYS A 62 0.94 3.32 -0.65
CA CYS A 62 2.37 3.17 -0.70
C CYS A 62 3.01 3.07 0.69
N ASP A 63 2.58 3.90 1.64
CA ASP A 63 3.10 3.85 3.02
C ASP A 63 2.77 2.52 3.69
N ILE A 64 1.56 1.98 3.46
CA ILE A 64 1.18 0.65 3.93
C ILE A 64 2.07 -0.44 3.29
N LEU A 65 2.33 -0.35 1.99
CA LEU A 65 3.25 -1.27 1.29
C LEU A 65 4.66 -1.23 1.87
N LYS A 66 5.21 -0.03 2.12
CA LYS A 66 6.53 0.15 2.75
C LYS A 66 6.57 -0.48 4.14
N SER A 67 5.59 -0.19 4.99
CA SER A 67 5.49 -0.77 6.33
C SER A 67 5.46 -2.31 6.30
N LYS A 68 4.78 -2.90 5.31
CA LYS A 68 4.78 -4.36 5.10
C LYS A 68 6.12 -4.93 4.64
N MET A 69 7.02 -4.11 4.09
CA MET A 69 8.35 -4.52 3.61
C MET A 69 9.48 -4.23 4.60
N GLU A 70 9.24 -3.45 5.66
CA GLU A 70 10.27 -3.00 6.60
C GLU A 70 11.03 -4.16 7.27
N ASP A 71 10.39 -5.27 7.62
CA ASP A 71 11.09 -6.36 8.34
C ASP A 71 12.27 -6.98 7.56
N LYS A 72 12.24 -6.99 6.23
CA LYS A 72 13.35 -7.48 5.40
C LYS A 72 14.21 -6.38 4.80
N PHE A 73 13.63 -5.23 4.53
CA PHE A 73 14.28 -4.16 3.77
C PHE A 73 14.46 -2.87 4.58
N SER A 74 14.37 -2.90 5.92
CA SER A 74 14.50 -1.70 6.74
C SER A 74 15.91 -1.09 6.70
N PRO A 75 16.04 0.21 6.41
CA PRO A 75 14.96 1.14 6.06
C PRO A 75 14.53 1.02 4.59
N VAL A 76 13.22 0.94 4.33
CA VAL A 76 12.71 0.97 2.95
C VAL A 76 12.95 2.38 2.38
N PRO A 77 13.61 2.54 1.22
CA PRO A 77 13.89 3.84 0.64
C PRO A 77 12.62 4.68 0.41
N ALA A 78 12.71 5.99 0.68
CA ALA A 78 11.62 6.92 0.38
C ALA A 78 11.55 7.25 -1.12
N ASN A 79 12.69 7.19 -1.80
CA ASN A 79 12.87 7.51 -3.22
C ASN A 79 13.33 6.27 -3.97
N ASP A 80 12.95 6.16 -5.24
CA ASP A 80 13.37 5.06 -6.11
C ASP A 80 14.86 5.26 -6.51
N PRO A 81 15.78 4.38 -6.05
CA PRO A 81 17.19 4.54 -6.34
C PRO A 81 17.58 4.07 -7.76
N TYR A 82 16.66 3.42 -8.48
CA TYR A 82 16.92 2.82 -9.78
C TYR A 82 16.46 3.69 -10.96
N THR A 83 15.76 4.80 -10.69
CA THR A 83 15.31 5.75 -11.71
C THR A 83 16.08 7.07 -11.65
N ASN A 84 16.28 7.67 -12.83
CA ASN A 84 16.91 8.99 -12.94
C ASN A 84 16.09 10.04 -12.15
N ASN A 85 16.78 10.93 -11.44
CA ASN A 85 16.20 11.95 -10.55
C ASN A 85 15.55 11.43 -9.25
N THR A 86 15.68 10.14 -8.92
CA THR A 86 15.26 9.55 -7.63
C THR A 86 13.87 10.01 -7.16
N PRO A 87 12.80 9.80 -7.97
CA PRO A 87 11.45 10.22 -7.61
C PRO A 87 10.98 9.55 -6.32
N ALA A 88 10.01 10.17 -5.64
CA ALA A 88 9.39 9.59 -4.44
C ALA A 88 8.61 8.32 -4.81
N ILE A 89 8.76 7.26 -4.01
CA ILE A 89 7.96 6.05 -4.12
C ILE A 89 6.61 6.37 -3.46
N ASN A 90 5.61 6.74 -4.27
CA ASN A 90 4.32 7.25 -3.80
C ASN A 90 3.09 6.57 -4.42
N SER A 91 3.29 5.53 -5.24
CA SER A 91 2.21 4.78 -5.85
C SER A 91 2.52 3.28 -5.85
N PRO A 92 1.53 2.39 -5.61
CA PRO A 92 1.74 0.95 -5.70
C PRO A 92 2.32 0.47 -7.04
N ALA A 93 2.08 1.21 -8.12
CA ALA A 93 2.60 0.89 -9.45
C ALA A 93 4.13 0.94 -9.54
N THR A 94 4.81 1.69 -8.66
CA THR A 94 6.28 1.75 -8.64
C THR A 94 6.94 0.48 -8.07
N PHE A 95 6.15 -0.45 -7.52
CA PHE A 95 6.66 -1.71 -6.97
C PHE A 95 6.55 -2.89 -7.93
N THR A 96 5.79 -2.77 -9.02
CA THR A 96 5.61 -3.83 -10.02
C THR A 96 6.53 -3.58 -11.21
N VAL A 97 7.28 -4.60 -11.62
CA VAL A 97 8.07 -4.61 -12.86
C VAL A 97 7.22 -4.98 -14.08
#